data_AF-A0A2X1BEM6-F1
#
_entry.id   AF-A0A2X1BEM6-F1
#
_cell.length_a   1.000
_cell.length_b   1.000
_cell.length_c   1.000
_cell.angle_alpha   90.00
_cell.angle_beta   90.00
_cell.angle_gamma   90.00
#
_symmetry.space_group_name_H-M   'P 1'
#
loop_
_entity.id
_entity.type
_entity.pdbx_description
1 polymer ?
#
loop_
_entity_poly.entity_id
_entity_poly.type
_entity_poly.pdbx_seq_one_letter_code
_entity_poly.pdbx_strand_id
1 'polypeptide(L)'
;MIVRTAVAAALLVAVLTPPVAAQTTTAPATSDPYRDQRALPDPADPASRDALLKARGEAYHRASDAQQTEEEMRTTRALNDEIAAQNALADKTDAANRLDYDAALARHQIEVGQAEEQARAAAETARLAQEKYDRDYAAWQEQVRLCRTGFRPACTARPAWVEPAQ
;
A
#
# COMPACT_ATOMS: atom_id res chain seq x y z
N MET A 1 18.32 -42.00 -8.34
CA MET A 1 19.57 -41.77 -9.10
C MET A 1 19.39 -40.44 -9.83
N ILE A 2 19.70 -39.27 -9.25
CA ILE A 2 21.02 -38.61 -9.17
C ILE A 2 21.83 -38.79 -10.46
N VAL A 3 22.01 -37.70 -11.24
CA VAL A 3 23.34 -37.09 -11.47
C VAL A 3 23.17 -35.58 -11.67
N ARG A 4 23.85 -34.81 -10.81
CA ARG A 4 24.11 -33.38 -10.87
C ARG A 4 25.36 -33.15 -11.73
N THR A 5 25.42 -32.09 -12.53
CA THR A 5 26.69 -31.59 -13.08
C THR A 5 26.84 -30.11 -12.77
N ALA A 6 27.56 -29.85 -11.69
CA ALA A 6 28.23 -28.58 -11.42
C ALA A 6 29.54 -28.55 -12.21
N VAL A 7 29.89 -27.41 -12.81
CA VAL A 7 31.26 -27.14 -13.24
C VAL A 7 31.80 -26.01 -12.38
N ALA A 8 32.70 -26.40 -11.48
CA ALA A 8 33.59 -25.54 -10.74
C ALA A 8 34.83 -25.25 -11.60
N ALA A 9 35.31 -24.02 -11.58
CA ALA A 9 36.68 -23.69 -11.96
C ALA A 9 37.27 -22.80 -10.87
N ALA A 10 38.07 -23.42 -10.02
CA ALA A 10 38.96 -22.73 -9.08
C ALA A 10 40.32 -22.56 -9.73
N LEU A 11 40.90 -21.37 -9.63
CA LEU A 11 42.35 -21.16 -9.77
C LEU A 11 42.79 -20.14 -8.71
N LEU A 12 43.49 -20.66 -7.69
CA LEU A 12 44.26 -19.93 -6.69
C LEU A 12 45.53 -19.35 -7.32
N VAL A 13 45.83 -18.08 -7.06
CA VAL A 13 47.18 -17.52 -7.23
C VAL A 13 47.56 -16.68 -6.00
N ALA A 14 48.59 -17.21 -5.31
CA ALA A 14 49.61 -16.60 -4.47
C ALA A 14 49.35 -15.28 -3.72
N VAL A 15 49.40 -15.38 -2.39
CA VAL A 15 49.60 -14.28 -1.43
C VAL A 15 51.05 -13.78 -1.53
N LEU A 16 51.23 -12.49 -1.83
CA LEU A 16 52.45 -11.73 -1.60
C LEU A 16 52.05 -10.43 -0.90
N THR A 17 52.37 -10.33 0.40
CA THR A 17 52.24 -9.12 1.20
C THR A 17 53.54 -8.31 1.13
N PRO A 18 53.53 -7.07 0.60
CA PRO A 18 54.51 -6.05 0.93
C PRO A 18 54.00 -5.09 2.03
N PRO A 19 54.91 -4.42 2.77
CA PRO A 19 54.62 -3.79 4.06
C PRO A 19 53.83 -2.48 3.92
N VAL A 20 52.97 -2.23 4.92
CA VAL A 20 52.25 -0.96 5.10
C VAL A 20 53.25 0.15 5.38
N ALA A 21 53.52 0.98 4.38
CA ALA A 21 54.05 2.32 4.58
C ALA A 21 52.88 3.23 4.99
N ALA A 22 52.95 3.79 6.19
CA ALA A 22 52.01 4.81 6.67
C ALA A 22 52.08 6.04 5.74
N GLN A 23 51.10 6.19 4.85
CA GLN A 23 50.88 7.41 4.09
C GLN A 23 49.77 8.20 4.79
N THR A 24 50.17 9.26 5.51
CA THR A 24 49.28 10.36 5.86
C THR A 24 48.79 11.01 4.58
N THR A 25 47.64 10.53 4.10
CA THR A 25 46.85 11.20 3.07
C THR A 25 45.81 12.05 3.79
N THR A 26 45.99 13.36 3.73
CA THR A 26 44.87 14.30 3.93
C THR A 26 43.80 13.95 2.91
N ALA A 27 42.64 13.51 3.40
CA ALA A 27 41.50 13.18 2.56
C ALA A 27 41.16 14.36 1.63
N PRO A 28 40.94 14.14 0.32
CA PRO A 28 40.37 15.17 -0.52
C PRO A 28 38.98 15.52 0.04
N ALA A 29 38.73 16.82 0.22
CA ALA A 29 37.42 17.32 0.60
C ALA A 29 36.38 16.80 -0.40
N THR A 30 35.54 15.88 0.06
CA THR A 30 34.33 15.49 -0.65
C THR A 30 33.51 16.76 -0.83
N SER A 31 33.42 17.25 -2.06
CA SER A 31 32.46 18.29 -2.43
C SER A 31 31.08 17.74 -2.15
N ASP A 32 30.45 18.22 -1.09
CA ASP A 32 29.05 17.94 -0.78
C ASP A 32 28.19 18.39 -1.98
N PRO A 33 27.52 17.48 -2.68
CA PRO A 33 26.70 17.82 -3.84
C PRO A 33 25.48 18.69 -3.48
N TYR A 34 25.19 18.88 -2.18
CA TYR A 34 24.15 19.77 -1.68
C TYR A 34 24.66 21.15 -1.23
N ARG A 35 25.95 21.45 -1.35
CA ARG A 35 26.50 22.77 -0.95
C ARG A 35 26.15 23.90 -1.91
N ASP A 36 25.81 23.59 -3.16
CA ASP A 36 25.34 24.56 -4.16
C ASP A 36 23.79 24.60 -4.20
N GLN A 37 23.15 24.89 -3.06
CA GLN A 37 21.72 25.26 -3.01
C GLN A 37 21.51 26.72 -3.45
N ARG A 38 22.09 27.11 -4.59
CA ARG A 38 21.70 28.38 -5.20
C ARG A 38 20.22 28.31 -5.55
N ALA A 39 19.48 29.38 -5.30
CA ALA A 39 18.08 29.48 -5.68
C ALA A 39 17.92 28.99 -7.13
N LEU A 40 17.04 28.01 -7.34
CA LEU A 40 16.79 27.48 -8.68
C LEU A 40 16.28 28.65 -9.52
N PRO A 41 16.91 28.95 -10.67
CA PRO A 41 16.50 30.07 -11.52
C PRO A 41 15.01 30.02 -11.82
N ASP A 42 14.34 31.17 -11.82
CA ASP A 42 12.90 31.26 -12.06
C ASP A 42 12.54 30.62 -13.41
N PRO A 43 11.77 29.52 -13.44
CA PRO A 43 11.45 28.81 -14.67
C PRO A 43 10.61 29.64 -15.65
N ALA A 44 9.98 30.74 -15.18
CA ALA A 44 9.25 31.69 -16.00
C ALA A 44 10.16 32.71 -16.69
N ASP A 45 11.38 32.96 -16.19
CA ASP A 45 12.36 33.82 -16.84
C ASP A 45 13.06 33.07 -18.00
N PRO A 46 12.90 33.52 -19.26
CA PRO A 46 13.48 32.87 -20.42
C PRO A 46 15.00 32.76 -20.38
N ALA A 47 15.70 33.76 -19.82
CA ALA A 47 17.16 33.79 -19.78
C ALA A 47 17.71 32.77 -18.78
N SER A 48 17.07 32.70 -17.61
CA SER A 48 17.26 31.68 -16.58
C SER A 48 17.09 30.25 -17.12
N ARG A 49 16.00 30.02 -17.87
CA ARG A 49 15.66 28.70 -18.43
C ARG A 49 16.64 28.28 -19.51
N ASP A 50 17.05 29.21 -20.37
CA ASP A 50 18.04 28.98 -21.43
C ASP A 50 19.42 28.64 -20.83
N ALA A 51 19.84 29.36 -19.78
CA ALA A 51 21.08 29.07 -19.05
C ALA A 51 21.06 27.68 -18.38
N LEU A 52 19.93 27.28 -17.80
CA LEU A 52 19.74 25.95 -17.22
C LEU A 52 19.81 24.84 -18.28
N LEU A 53 19.24 25.06 -19.46
CA LEU A 53 19.26 24.07 -20.55
C LEU A 53 20.66 23.93 -21.17
N LYS A 54 21.38 25.05 -21.33
CA LYS A 54 22.80 25.07 -21.74
C LYS A 54 23.70 24.33 -20.74
N ALA A 55 23.47 24.53 -19.44
CA ALA A 55 24.23 23.86 -18.38
C ALA A 55 23.95 22.35 -18.30
N ARG A 56 22.82 21.87 -18.85
CA ARG A 56 22.38 20.47 -18.71
C ARG A 56 23.01 19.51 -19.72
N GLY A 57 23.64 19.97 -20.81
CA GLY A 57 24.35 19.05 -21.69
C GLY A 57 24.78 19.57 -23.06
N GLU A 58 25.75 18.85 -23.63
CA GLU A 58 26.64 19.23 -24.72
C GLU A 58 25.98 19.33 -26.11
N ALA A 59 24.72 18.91 -26.26
CA ALA A 59 23.96 18.96 -27.52
C ALA A 59 22.90 20.07 -27.56
N TYR A 60 22.93 21.02 -26.62
CA TYR A 60 21.97 22.13 -26.59
C TYR A 60 22.16 23.05 -27.79
N HIS A 61 21.27 22.93 -28.76
CA HIS A 61 21.11 23.89 -29.85
C HIS A 61 19.67 24.40 -29.87
N ARG A 62 19.54 25.70 -29.61
CA ARG A 62 18.30 26.44 -29.82
C ARG A 62 18.41 27.18 -31.15
N ALA A 63 17.47 26.89 -32.06
CA ALA A 63 17.24 27.75 -33.21
C ALA A 63 16.77 29.12 -32.72
N SER A 64 17.25 30.20 -33.33
CA SER A 64 16.78 31.53 -32.96
C SER A 64 15.32 31.71 -33.38
N ASP A 65 14.57 32.53 -32.66
CA ASP A 65 13.16 32.76 -32.97
C ASP A 65 13.00 33.38 -34.38
N ALA A 66 14.03 34.07 -34.89
CA ALA A 66 14.09 34.59 -36.27
C ALA A 66 14.24 33.51 -37.36
N GLN A 67 14.61 32.29 -36.98
CA GLN A 67 14.67 31.13 -37.88
C GLN A 67 13.33 30.38 -37.95
N GLN A 68 12.34 30.74 -37.12
CA GLN A 68 11.00 30.15 -37.19
C GLN A 68 10.24 30.65 -38.41
N THR A 69 9.69 29.71 -39.16
CA THR A 69 8.78 29.96 -40.27
C THR A 69 7.34 30.16 -39.77
N GLU A 70 6.52 30.87 -40.54
CA GLU A 70 5.09 31.03 -40.19
C GLU A 70 4.37 29.67 -40.09
N GLU A 71 4.78 28.70 -40.90
CA GLU A 71 4.23 27.35 -40.88
C GLU A 71 4.54 26.60 -39.57
N GLU A 72 5.75 26.73 -39.04
CA GLU A 72 6.13 26.16 -37.73
C GLU A 72 5.37 26.82 -36.59
N MET A 73 5.16 28.14 -36.64
CA MET A 73 4.35 28.85 -35.64
C MET A 73 2.89 28.41 -35.69
N ARG A 74 2.31 28.28 -36.89
CA ARG A 74 0.95 27.78 -37.09
C ARG A 74 0.79 26.35 -36.56
N THR A 75 1.76 25.48 -36.84
CA THR A 75 1.77 24.10 -36.37
C THR A 75 1.89 24.04 -34.85
N THR A 76 2.76 24.85 -34.26
CA THR A 76 2.96 24.90 -32.80
C THR A 76 1.70 25.41 -32.08
N ARG A 77 1.02 26.43 -32.63
CA ARG A 77 -0.28 26.89 -32.10
C ARG A 77 -1.31 25.76 -32.13
N ALA A 78 -1.44 25.07 -33.26
CA ALA A 78 -2.37 23.94 -33.39
C ALA A 78 -2.08 22.80 -32.39
N LEU A 79 -0.81 22.45 -32.19
CA LEU A 79 -0.41 21.44 -31.21
C LEU A 79 -0.68 21.89 -29.77
N ASN A 80 -0.42 23.15 -29.44
CA ASN A 80 -0.71 23.67 -28.11
C ASN A 80 -2.21 23.69 -27.82
N ASP A 81 -3.04 24.02 -28.82
CA ASP A 81 -4.49 23.98 -28.71
C ASP A 81 -4.99 22.54 -28.53
N GLU A 82 -4.40 21.56 -29.23
CA GLU A 82 -4.69 20.15 -29.05
C GLU A 82 -4.32 19.66 -27.64
N ILE A 83 -3.11 20.00 -27.16
CA ILE A 83 -2.66 19.65 -25.81
C ILE A 83 -3.60 20.27 -24.76
N ALA A 84 -4.01 21.53 -24.93
CA ALA A 84 -4.94 22.18 -24.03
C ALA A 84 -6.31 21.47 -24.01
N ALA A 85 -6.82 21.04 -25.17
CA ALA A 85 -8.06 20.28 -25.26
C ALA A 85 -7.96 18.90 -24.58
N GLN A 86 -6.84 18.20 -24.77
CA GLN A 86 -6.59 16.90 -24.13
C GLN A 86 -6.46 17.03 -22.61
N ASN A 87 -5.75 18.05 -22.12
CA ASN A 87 -5.65 18.32 -20.69
C ASN A 87 -7.03 18.62 -20.07
N ALA A 88 -7.84 19.44 -20.74
CA ALA A 88 -9.20 19.73 -20.27
C ALA A 88 -10.11 18.49 -20.25
N LEU A 89 -9.90 17.53 -21.15
CA LEU A 89 -10.59 16.24 -21.14
C LEU A 89 -10.09 15.34 -19.99
N ALA A 90 -8.77 15.30 -19.77
CA ALA A 90 -8.16 14.57 -18.68
C ALA A 90 -8.68 15.07 -17.32
N ASP A 91 -8.70 16.39 -17.11
CA ASP A 91 -9.19 17.01 -15.87
C ASP A 91 -10.65 16.61 -15.55
N LYS A 92 -11.51 16.58 -16.58
CA LYS A 92 -12.91 16.13 -16.43
C LYS A 92 -12.99 14.64 -16.09
N THR A 93 -12.15 13.83 -16.72
CA THR A 93 -12.10 12.38 -16.49
C THR A 93 -11.63 12.10 -15.05
N ASP A 94 -10.60 12.80 -14.59
CA ASP A 94 -10.08 12.67 -13.22
C ASP A 94 -11.08 13.17 -12.18
N ALA A 95 -11.84 14.22 -12.48
CA ALA A 95 -12.93 14.66 -11.62
C ALA A 95 -14.03 13.59 -11.51
N ALA A 96 -14.44 12.98 -12.63
CA ALA A 96 -15.44 11.91 -12.62
C ALA A 96 -14.93 10.67 -11.85
N ASN A 97 -13.69 10.24 -12.12
CA ASN A 97 -13.07 9.10 -11.45
C ASN A 97 -12.99 9.30 -9.92
N ARG A 98 -12.71 10.52 -9.45
CA ARG A 98 -12.71 10.84 -8.02
C ARG A 98 -14.10 10.70 -7.41
N LEU A 99 -15.14 11.21 -8.07
CA LEU A 99 -16.51 11.07 -7.59
C LEU A 99 -16.94 9.60 -7.52
N ASP A 100 -16.59 8.80 -8.52
CA ASP A 100 -16.89 7.35 -8.54
C ASP A 100 -16.15 6.60 -7.42
N TYR A 101 -14.88 6.95 -7.20
CA TYR A 101 -14.08 6.42 -6.10
C TYR A 101 -14.68 6.77 -4.73
N ASP A 102 -15.01 8.04 -4.50
CA ASP A 102 -15.59 8.50 -3.24
C ASP A 102 -16.94 7.83 -2.96
N ALA A 103 -17.77 7.67 -3.99
CA ALA A 103 -19.04 6.95 -3.88
C ALA A 103 -18.83 5.46 -3.57
N ALA A 104 -17.81 4.82 -4.16
CA ALA A 104 -17.47 3.43 -3.85
C ALA A 104 -16.94 3.28 -2.42
N LEU A 105 -16.10 4.21 -1.96
CA LEU A 105 -15.57 4.23 -0.60
C LEU A 105 -16.70 4.39 0.42
N ALA A 106 -17.65 5.28 0.18
CA ALA A 106 -18.80 5.47 1.06
C ALA A 106 -19.67 4.20 1.16
N ARG A 107 -19.95 3.54 0.03
CA ARG A 107 -20.67 2.25 0.02
C ARG A 107 -19.94 1.19 0.83
N HIS A 108 -18.64 1.05 0.61
CA HIS A 108 -17.81 0.07 1.32
C HIS A 108 -17.80 0.33 2.84
N GLN A 109 -17.71 1.59 3.28
CA GLN A 109 -17.75 1.93 4.71
C GLN A 109 -19.08 1.53 5.36
N ILE A 110 -20.20 1.71 4.65
CA ILE A 110 -21.52 1.28 5.12
C ILE A 110 -21.58 -0.24 5.23
N GLU A 111 -21.13 -0.96 4.20
CA GLU A 111 -21.12 -2.43 4.19
C GLU A 111 -20.28 -3.01 5.33
N VAL A 112 -19.08 -2.47 5.55
CA VAL A 112 -18.22 -2.88 6.66
C VAL A 112 -18.90 -2.61 8.00
N GLY A 113 -19.46 -1.41 8.21
CA GLY A 113 -20.17 -1.08 9.44
C GLY A 113 -21.35 -2.02 9.72
N GLN A 114 -22.14 -2.34 8.70
CA GLN A 114 -23.25 -3.30 8.83
C GLN A 114 -22.76 -4.72 9.14
N ALA A 115 -21.70 -5.18 8.47
CA ALA A 115 -21.13 -6.50 8.71
C ALA A 115 -20.57 -6.62 10.14
N GLU A 116 -19.90 -5.58 10.63
CA GLU A 116 -19.39 -5.54 11.99
C GLU A 116 -20.51 -5.56 13.04
N GLU A 117 -21.58 -4.78 12.85
CA GLU A 117 -22.73 -4.80 13.76
C GLU A 117 -23.42 -6.16 13.77
N GLN A 118 -23.59 -6.78 12.60
CA GLN A 118 -24.14 -8.14 12.49
C GLN A 118 -23.25 -9.16 13.20
N ALA A 119 -21.93 -9.06 13.05
CA ALA A 119 -20.98 -9.92 13.74
C ALA A 119 -21.04 -9.74 15.26
N ARG A 120 -21.15 -8.49 15.74
CA ARG A 120 -21.33 -8.18 17.17
C ARG A 120 -22.62 -8.79 17.72
N ALA A 121 -23.74 -8.59 17.03
CA ALA A 121 -25.03 -9.16 17.43
C ALA A 121 -25.04 -10.69 17.41
N ALA A 122 -24.42 -11.31 16.40
CA ALA A 122 -24.30 -12.76 16.32
C ALA A 122 -23.42 -13.33 17.44
N ALA A 123 -22.30 -12.66 17.76
CA ALA A 123 -21.41 -13.06 18.85
C ALA A 123 -22.13 -12.99 20.21
N GLU A 124 -22.89 -11.92 20.46
CA GLU A 124 -23.66 -11.78 21.70
C GLU A 124 -24.77 -12.83 21.79
N THR A 125 -25.48 -13.09 20.69
CA THR A 125 -26.50 -14.15 20.64
C THR A 125 -25.88 -15.52 20.93
N ALA A 126 -24.72 -15.81 20.34
CA ALA A 126 -23.99 -17.05 20.59
C ALA A 126 -23.52 -17.17 22.05
N ARG A 127 -23.04 -16.07 22.65
CA ARG A 127 -22.66 -16.03 24.08
C ARG A 127 -23.86 -16.36 24.97
N LEU A 128 -25.00 -15.71 24.76
CA LEU A 128 -26.20 -15.95 25.55
C LEU A 128 -26.73 -17.39 25.38
N ALA A 129 -26.67 -17.93 24.16
CA ALA A 129 -27.03 -19.31 23.88
C ALA A 129 -26.10 -20.30 24.61
N GLN A 130 -24.79 -20.04 24.62
CA GLN A 130 -23.81 -20.84 25.35
C GLN A 130 -24.05 -20.80 26.86
N GLU A 131 -24.26 -19.62 27.43
CA GLU A 131 -24.54 -19.46 28.86
C GLU A 131 -25.81 -20.19 29.29
N LYS A 132 -26.85 -20.16 28.44
CA LYS A 132 -28.06 -20.94 28.67
C LYS A 132 -27.76 -22.43 28.62
N TYR A 133 -27.04 -22.90 27.59
CA TYR A 133 -26.67 -24.30 27.46
C TYR A 133 -25.88 -24.79 28.67
N ASP A 134 -24.86 -24.05 29.12
CA ASP A 134 -24.00 -24.44 30.25
C ASP A 134 -24.80 -24.54 31.55
N ARG A 135 -25.73 -23.60 31.79
CA ARG A 135 -26.63 -23.64 32.93
C ARG A 135 -27.55 -24.86 32.90
N ASP A 136 -28.16 -25.12 31.76
CA ASP A 136 -29.10 -26.21 31.57
C ASP A 136 -28.37 -27.57 31.69
N TYR A 137 -27.16 -27.65 31.16
CA TYR A 137 -26.30 -28.82 31.25
C TYR A 137 -25.86 -29.10 32.69
N ALA A 138 -25.49 -28.07 33.46
CA ALA A 138 -25.17 -28.22 34.88
C ALA A 138 -26.38 -28.72 35.69
N ALA A 139 -27.57 -28.18 35.44
CA ALA A 139 -28.81 -28.65 36.07
C ALA A 139 -29.12 -30.12 35.72
N TRP A 140 -28.88 -30.52 34.46
CA TRP A 140 -28.99 -31.90 34.01
C TRP A 140 -28.01 -32.83 34.72
N GLN A 141 -26.74 -32.43 34.85
CA GLN A 141 -25.74 -33.24 35.53
C GLN A 141 -26.12 -33.52 36.99
N GLU A 142 -26.64 -32.51 37.70
CA GLU A 142 -27.13 -32.68 39.07
C GLU A 142 -28.36 -33.59 39.16
N GLN A 143 -29.31 -33.45 38.24
CA GLN A 143 -30.47 -34.34 38.16
C GLN A 143 -30.05 -35.80 37.95
N VAL A 144 -29.13 -36.05 37.01
CA VAL A 144 -28.57 -37.37 36.73
C VAL A 144 -27.84 -37.91 37.97
N ARG A 145 -27.07 -37.09 38.67
CA ARG A 145 -26.38 -37.47 39.90
C ARG A 145 -27.38 -37.92 40.97
N LEU A 146 -28.43 -37.14 41.23
CA LEU A 146 -29.48 -37.49 42.20
C LEU A 146 -30.20 -38.80 41.84
N CYS A 147 -30.54 -38.97 40.56
CA CYS A 147 -31.13 -40.21 40.07
C CYS A 147 -30.21 -41.42 40.33
N ARG A 148 -28.90 -41.29 40.02
CA ARG A 148 -27.89 -42.35 40.28
C ARG A 148 -27.73 -42.68 41.77
N THR A 149 -27.94 -41.72 42.67
CA THR A 149 -27.93 -41.97 44.12
C THR A 149 -29.20 -42.67 44.65
N GLY A 150 -30.18 -42.94 43.79
CA GLY A 150 -31.41 -43.67 44.14
C GLY A 150 -32.63 -42.79 44.42
N PHE A 151 -32.52 -41.46 44.29
CA PHE A 151 -33.66 -40.56 44.40
C PHE A 151 -34.54 -40.63 43.14
N ARG A 152 -35.49 -41.58 43.15
CA ARG A 152 -36.36 -41.88 42.01
C ARG A 152 -37.09 -40.68 41.40
N PRO A 153 -37.58 -39.67 42.16
CA PRO A 153 -38.23 -38.52 41.56
C PRO A 153 -37.34 -37.73 40.61
N ALA A 154 -36.01 -37.69 40.80
CA ALA A 154 -35.11 -37.02 39.86
C ALA A 154 -34.94 -37.77 38.53
N CYS A 155 -35.21 -39.09 38.48
CA CYS A 155 -35.07 -39.87 37.25
C CYS A 155 -36.17 -39.60 36.22
N THR A 156 -37.35 -39.19 36.68
CA THR A 156 -38.51 -38.91 35.82
C THR A 156 -38.91 -37.44 35.84
N ALA A 157 -38.19 -36.60 36.60
CA ALA A 157 -38.45 -35.17 36.66
C ALA A 157 -38.20 -34.56 35.28
N ARG A 158 -39.20 -33.80 34.79
CA ARG A 158 -39.02 -33.03 33.57
C ARG A 158 -37.94 -31.97 33.82
N PRO A 159 -36.94 -31.86 32.95
CA PRO A 159 -35.97 -30.80 33.06
C PRO A 159 -36.56 -29.40 33.11
N ALA A 160 -35.96 -28.54 33.92
CA ALA A 160 -36.36 -27.13 34.03
C ALA A 160 -36.12 -26.33 32.73
N TRP A 161 -35.22 -26.80 31.87
CA TRP A 161 -34.89 -26.18 30.59
C TRP A 161 -35.76 -26.64 29.40
N VAL A 162 -36.65 -27.62 29.63
CA VAL A 162 -37.65 -28.02 28.63
C VAL A 162 -38.87 -27.12 28.81
N GLU A 163 -39.08 -26.23 27.85
CA GLU A 163 -40.26 -25.36 27.81
C GLU A 163 -41.55 -26.19 27.86
N PRO A 164 -42.59 -25.71 28.56
CA PRO A 164 -43.89 -26.37 28.50
C PRO A 164 -44.41 -26.38 27.07
N ALA A 165 -44.88 -27.53 26.60
CA ALA A 165 -45.65 -27.61 25.38
C ALA A 165 -46.87 -26.68 25.51
N GLN A 166 -47.01 -25.75 24.56
CA GLN A 166 -48.18 -24.88 24.46
C GLN A 166 -49.35 -25.63 23.83
#